data_AF-A0A7J9X0M5-F1
#
_entry.id   AF-A0A7J9X0M5-F1
#
_cell.length_a   1.000
_cell.length_b   1.000
_cell.length_c   1.000
_cell.angle_alpha   90.00
_cell.angle_beta   90.00
_cell.angle_gamma   90.00
#
_symmetry.space_group_name_H-M   'P 1'
#
loop_
_entity.id
_entity.type
_entity.pdbx_description
1 polymer ?
#
loop_
_entity_poly.entity_id
_entity_poly.type
_entity_poly.pdbx_seq_one_letter_code
_entity_poly.pdbx_strand_id
1 'polypeptide(L)'
;MNTPPMVSPEEWKTARQKLLVKEKELTRARDALAAQRRRMPWMAVEKDYRFEGPNGPASLLDLFEGRRQLIVYRFFYGPEVTTYAEAGGAYPERACVGCSFVADQVAHPAHLNARDTTLAFVSRAPQAEIHGLKERMGWDIPWYTLTDDFDADFGVDEWHGTNAFIREGDRIFRTYFIDSRGDEAMGSTWSYLDITALGRQEEWEDSPEGYPQTPPYQWWNYHDAYGETV
;
A
#
# COMPACT_ATOMS: atom_id res chain seq x y z
N MET A 1 3.97 -6.62 38.49
CA MET A 1 4.06 -7.00 37.06
C MET A 1 4.87 -8.28 36.98
N ASN A 2 4.35 -9.35 36.38
CA ASN A 2 5.12 -10.58 36.21
C ASN A 2 5.89 -10.48 34.90
N THR A 3 7.19 -10.27 34.98
CA THR A 3 8.05 -10.13 33.80
C THR A 3 8.73 -11.46 33.46
N PRO A 4 9.22 -11.64 32.22
CA PRO A 4 10.18 -12.68 31.90
C PRO A 4 11.44 -12.62 32.78
N PRO A 5 12.25 -13.70 32.84
CA PRO A 5 13.49 -13.73 33.64
C PRO A 5 14.48 -12.64 33.24
N MET A 6 15.11 -12.00 34.25
CA MET A 6 16.26 -11.12 34.07
C MET A 6 17.52 -11.98 34.07
N VAL A 7 18.26 -12.00 32.96
CA VAL A 7 19.38 -12.92 32.73
C VAL A 7 20.67 -12.17 32.40
N SER A 8 21.80 -12.87 32.44
CA SER A 8 23.10 -12.31 32.02
C SER A 8 23.14 -12.02 30.50
N PRO A 9 24.07 -11.17 30.01
CA PRO A 9 24.25 -10.92 28.58
C PRO A 9 24.45 -12.21 27.74
N GLU A 10 25.18 -13.19 28.27
CA GLU A 10 25.47 -14.45 27.58
C GLU A 10 24.24 -15.37 27.48
N GLU A 11 23.44 -15.45 28.54
CA GLU A 11 22.17 -16.16 28.50
C GLU A 11 21.18 -15.49 27.53
N TRP A 12 21.12 -14.16 27.53
CA TRP A 12 20.29 -13.41 26.59
C TRP A 12 20.73 -13.65 25.14
N LYS A 13 22.03 -13.59 24.85
CA LYS A 13 22.59 -13.83 23.51
C LYS A 13 22.26 -15.25 23.04
N THR A 14 22.38 -16.23 23.93
CA THR A 14 22.02 -17.63 23.64
C THR A 14 20.53 -17.76 23.33
N ALA A 15 19.65 -17.12 24.13
CA ALA A 15 18.21 -17.12 23.88
C ALA A 15 17.85 -16.43 22.56
N ARG A 16 18.45 -15.27 22.25
CA ARG A 16 18.25 -14.55 20.99
C ARG A 16 18.71 -15.37 19.79
N GLN A 17 19.83 -16.07 19.87
CA GLN A 17 20.30 -16.92 18.77
C GLN A 17 19.31 -18.04 18.45
N LYS A 18 18.67 -18.64 19.48
CA LYS A 18 17.59 -19.62 19.29
C LYS A 18 16.36 -18.98 18.63
N LEU A 19 15.97 -17.78 19.06
CA LEU A 19 14.86 -17.04 18.47
C LEU A 19 15.13 -16.66 17.00
N LEU A 20 16.35 -16.22 16.69
CA LEU A 20 16.75 -15.80 15.35
C LEU A 20 16.54 -16.88 14.29
N VAL A 21 16.68 -18.17 14.66
CA VAL A 21 16.35 -19.28 13.76
C VAL A 21 14.89 -19.23 13.34
N LYS A 22 13.97 -19.01 14.28
CA LYS A 22 12.53 -18.88 14.03
C LYS A 22 12.17 -17.62 13.27
N GLU A 23 12.84 -16.51 13.57
CA GLU A 23 12.68 -15.27 12.80
C GLU A 23 13.09 -15.47 11.34
N LYS A 24 14.21 -16.16 11.08
CA LYS A 24 14.67 -16.46 9.72
C LYS A 24 13.80 -17.49 9.00
N GLU A 25 13.18 -18.43 9.71
CA GLU A 25 12.13 -19.29 9.14
C GLU A 25 10.94 -18.46 8.65
N LEU A 26 10.46 -17.51 9.47
CA LEU A 26 9.37 -16.60 9.09
C LEU A 26 9.75 -15.66 7.93
N THR A 27 10.99 -15.13 7.91
CA THR A 27 11.47 -14.32 6.78
C THR A 27 11.34 -15.09 5.46
N ARG A 28 11.88 -16.31 5.39
CA ARG A 28 11.82 -17.14 4.18
C ARG A 28 10.39 -17.52 3.80
N ALA A 29 9.52 -17.75 4.79
CA ALA A 29 8.11 -18.03 4.54
C ALA A 29 7.39 -16.82 3.92
N ARG A 30 7.73 -15.59 4.33
CA ARG A 30 7.22 -14.36 3.71
C ARG A 30 7.74 -14.19 2.29
N ASP A 31 9.03 -14.45 2.06
CA ASP A 31 9.62 -14.40 0.73
C ASP A 31 8.91 -15.36 -0.24
N ALA A 32 8.62 -16.59 0.21
CA ALA A 32 7.88 -17.58 -0.56
C ALA A 32 6.42 -17.17 -0.82
N LEU A 33 5.77 -16.49 0.14
CA LEU A 33 4.42 -15.96 -0.05
C LEU A 33 4.41 -14.81 -1.08
N ALA A 34 5.37 -13.89 -1.01
CA ALA A 34 5.52 -12.82 -1.99
C ALA A 34 5.75 -13.38 -3.41
N ALA A 35 6.55 -14.45 -3.53
CA ALA A 35 6.75 -15.16 -4.79
C ALA A 35 5.47 -15.80 -5.35
N GLN A 36 4.55 -16.26 -4.49
CA GLN A 36 3.24 -16.73 -4.93
C GLN A 36 2.34 -15.58 -5.38
N ARG A 37 2.36 -14.43 -4.67
CA ARG A 37 1.61 -13.23 -5.06
C ARG A 37 1.99 -12.71 -6.44
N ARG A 38 3.29 -12.68 -6.77
CA ARG A 38 3.79 -12.29 -8.11
C ARG A 38 3.30 -13.19 -9.25
N ARG A 39 2.88 -14.43 -8.92
CA ARG A 39 2.36 -15.43 -9.88
C ARG A 39 0.84 -15.54 -9.88
N MET A 40 0.14 -14.71 -9.09
CA MET A 40 -1.31 -14.68 -9.12
C MET A 40 -1.80 -14.33 -10.53
N PRO A 41 -2.87 -14.98 -11.02
CA PRO A 41 -3.46 -14.63 -12.30
C PRO A 41 -3.89 -13.17 -12.34
N TRP A 42 -3.68 -12.53 -13.48
CA TRP A 42 -4.07 -11.15 -13.73
C TRP A 42 -5.51 -11.10 -14.23
N MET A 43 -6.35 -10.33 -13.54
CA MET A 43 -7.75 -10.12 -13.92
C MET A 43 -7.87 -8.81 -14.68
N ALA A 44 -8.28 -8.87 -15.95
CA ALA A 44 -8.46 -7.68 -16.78
C ALA A 44 -9.52 -6.73 -16.21
N VAL A 45 -9.21 -5.45 -16.22
CA VAL A 45 -10.13 -4.37 -15.84
C VAL A 45 -10.72 -3.78 -17.12
N GLU A 46 -11.98 -4.11 -17.41
CA GLU A 46 -12.65 -3.70 -18.65
C GLU A 46 -13.47 -2.40 -18.48
N LYS A 47 -13.87 -2.08 -17.25
CA LYS A 47 -14.69 -0.90 -16.95
C LYS A 47 -13.80 0.35 -16.81
N ASP A 48 -14.25 1.43 -17.44
CA ASP A 48 -13.61 2.74 -17.40
C ASP A 48 -13.97 3.48 -16.11
N TYR A 49 -13.23 3.22 -15.04
CA TYR A 49 -13.47 3.90 -13.75
C TYR A 49 -13.06 5.37 -13.77
N ARG A 50 -13.76 6.19 -12.98
CA ARG A 50 -13.60 7.64 -12.89
C ARG A 50 -13.43 8.11 -11.45
N PHE A 51 -12.61 9.14 -11.33
CA PHE A 51 -12.22 9.77 -10.08
C PHE A 51 -12.14 11.29 -10.27
N GLU A 52 -12.11 12.02 -9.16
CA GLU A 52 -11.69 13.43 -9.14
C GLU A 52 -10.36 13.54 -8.40
N GLY A 53 -9.33 14.01 -9.10
CA GLY A 53 -8.00 14.28 -8.56
C GLY A 53 -7.80 15.75 -8.21
N PRO A 54 -6.66 16.10 -7.58
CA PRO A 54 -6.30 17.48 -7.30
C PRO A 54 -6.18 18.34 -8.58
N ASN A 55 -5.98 17.72 -9.74
CA ASN A 55 -5.84 18.35 -11.05
C ASN A 55 -7.11 18.23 -11.91
N GLY A 56 -8.25 17.81 -11.34
CA GLY A 56 -9.51 17.59 -12.05
C GLY A 56 -9.82 16.10 -12.29
N PRO A 57 -10.74 15.78 -13.22
CA PRO A 57 -11.15 14.40 -13.48
C PRO A 57 -9.98 13.49 -13.86
N ALA A 58 -10.01 12.25 -13.36
CA ALA A 58 -9.00 11.23 -13.61
C ALA A 58 -9.65 9.86 -13.88
N SER A 59 -8.97 9.01 -14.65
CA SER A 59 -9.30 7.60 -14.84
C SER A 59 -8.42 6.71 -13.96
N LEU A 60 -8.76 5.42 -13.82
CA LEU A 60 -7.88 4.45 -13.14
C LEU A 60 -6.48 4.41 -13.77
N LEU A 61 -6.37 4.65 -15.08
CA LEU A 61 -5.09 4.69 -15.77
C LEU A 61 -4.22 5.87 -15.32
N ASP A 62 -4.83 7.04 -15.11
CA ASP A 62 -4.12 8.25 -14.70
C ASP A 62 -3.52 8.11 -13.29
N LEU A 63 -4.17 7.32 -12.41
CA LEU A 63 -3.66 7.02 -11.07
C LEU A 63 -2.31 6.28 -11.09
N PHE A 64 -1.92 5.66 -12.20
CA PHE A 64 -0.58 5.07 -12.33
C PHE A 64 0.52 6.12 -12.41
N GLU A 65 0.21 7.37 -12.78
CA GLU A 65 1.20 8.44 -12.95
C GLU A 65 2.37 8.04 -13.87
N GLY A 66 2.05 7.33 -14.96
CA GLY A 66 3.02 6.83 -15.95
C GLY A 66 3.73 5.53 -15.56
N ARG A 67 3.58 5.06 -14.32
CA ARG A 67 4.24 3.83 -13.82
C ARG A 67 3.50 2.56 -14.25
N ARG A 68 4.15 1.41 -14.15
CA ARG A 68 3.53 0.12 -14.51
C ARG A 68 2.67 -0.47 -13.41
N GLN A 69 2.90 -0.13 -12.14
CA GLN A 69 2.17 -0.71 -11.03
C GLN A 69 1.43 0.36 -10.23
N LEU A 70 0.25 0.00 -9.72
CA LEU A 70 -0.58 0.86 -8.90
C LEU A 70 -1.09 0.07 -7.70
N ILE A 71 -0.97 0.65 -6.51
CA ILE A 71 -1.60 0.18 -5.29
C ILE A 71 -2.70 1.18 -4.95
N VAL A 72 -3.94 0.69 -4.79
CA VAL A 72 -5.09 1.51 -4.38
C VAL A 72 -5.58 1.05 -3.02
N TYR A 73 -5.57 1.95 -2.04
CA TYR A 73 -6.19 1.74 -0.74
C TYR A 73 -7.52 2.50 -0.66
N ARG A 74 -8.60 1.81 -0.28
CA ARG A 74 -9.87 2.48 0.01
C ARG A 74 -9.83 3.07 1.41
N PHE A 75 -9.73 4.40 1.48
CA PHE A 75 -9.81 5.13 2.72
C PHE A 75 -11.26 5.53 3.00
N PHE A 76 -11.82 5.10 4.12
CA PHE A 76 -13.19 5.49 4.49
C PHE A 76 -13.21 6.94 5.02
N TYR A 77 -13.54 7.86 4.13
CA TYR A 77 -13.82 9.26 4.41
C TYR A 77 -14.96 9.73 3.50
N GLY A 78 -16.03 10.25 4.10
CA GLY A 78 -17.28 10.64 3.47
C GLY A 78 -18.36 10.88 4.53
N PRO A 79 -19.48 11.57 4.18
CA PRO A 79 -20.58 11.83 5.12
C PRO A 79 -21.18 10.57 5.75
N GLU A 80 -21.07 9.43 5.05
CA GLU A 80 -21.53 8.11 5.48
C GLU A 80 -20.65 7.48 6.57
N VAL A 81 -19.45 8.00 6.80
CA VAL A 81 -18.48 7.44 7.74
C VAL A 81 -18.73 7.95 9.15
N THR A 82 -19.39 7.13 9.98
CA THR A 82 -19.84 7.51 11.33
C THR A 82 -18.93 6.98 12.45
N THR A 83 -17.65 6.67 12.18
CA THR A 83 -16.77 5.96 13.12
C THR A 83 -16.69 6.65 14.50
N TYR A 84 -17.23 5.95 15.51
CA TYR A 84 -17.23 6.26 16.95
C TYR A 84 -17.85 7.62 17.33
N ALA A 85 -19.17 7.74 17.15
CA ALA A 85 -20.00 8.85 17.63
C ALA A 85 -19.76 9.22 19.12
N GLU A 86 -19.23 8.31 19.95
CA GLU A 86 -18.96 8.56 21.37
C GLU A 86 -17.75 9.46 21.65
N ALA A 87 -16.76 9.53 20.75
CA ALA A 87 -15.53 10.31 20.95
C ALA A 87 -15.58 11.72 20.32
N GLY A 88 -16.75 12.12 19.80
CA GLY A 88 -17.11 13.49 19.42
C GLY A 88 -16.42 14.04 18.17
N GLY A 89 -17.10 14.07 17.03
CA GLY A 89 -16.69 14.75 15.81
C GLY A 89 -17.38 14.11 14.61
N ALA A 90 -17.75 14.92 13.62
CA ALA A 90 -18.41 14.44 12.41
C ALA A 90 -17.44 14.56 11.24
N TYR A 91 -17.83 13.97 10.12
CA TYR A 91 -17.40 14.47 8.83
C TYR A 91 -17.80 15.97 8.71
N PRO A 92 -16.93 16.87 8.20
CA PRO A 92 -15.65 16.60 7.56
C PRO A 92 -14.43 16.61 8.50
N GLU A 93 -14.60 16.97 9.79
CA GLU A 93 -13.48 17.11 10.72
C GLU A 93 -12.79 15.78 11.03
N ARG A 94 -13.46 14.64 10.81
CA ARG A 94 -12.91 13.32 11.08
C ARG A 94 -13.20 12.36 9.94
N ALA A 95 -12.34 11.35 9.86
CA ALA A 95 -12.48 10.23 8.96
C ALA A 95 -12.34 8.92 9.76
N CYS A 96 -12.37 7.76 9.08
CA CYS A 96 -12.17 6.47 9.75
C CYS A 96 -10.84 6.45 10.52
N VAL A 97 -10.91 6.11 11.81
CA VAL A 97 -9.72 6.03 12.69
C VAL A 97 -8.74 4.95 12.27
N GLY A 98 -9.22 3.81 11.79
CA GLY A 98 -8.37 2.74 11.24
C GLY A 98 -7.64 3.19 9.97
N CYS A 99 -8.37 3.80 9.04
CA CYS A 99 -7.77 4.35 7.82
C CYS A 99 -6.76 5.47 8.13
N SER A 100 -7.06 6.33 9.10
CA SER A 100 -6.15 7.40 9.55
C SER A 100 -4.85 6.82 10.14
N PHE A 101 -4.95 5.76 10.95
CA PHE A 101 -3.78 5.05 11.47
C PHE A 101 -2.91 4.45 10.37
N VAL A 102 -3.52 3.93 9.28
CA VAL A 102 -2.77 3.45 8.11
C VAL A 102 -2.07 4.60 7.39
N ALA A 103 -2.76 5.73 7.18
CA ALA A 103 -2.17 6.91 6.54
C ALA A 103 -0.95 7.46 7.30
N ASP A 104 -1.00 7.49 8.64
CA ASP A 104 0.11 7.90 9.50
C ASP A 104 1.36 7.01 9.37
N GLN A 105 1.22 5.81 8.80
CA GLN A 105 2.30 4.83 8.66
C GLN A 105 2.89 4.77 7.24
N VAL A 106 2.30 5.49 6.28
CA VAL A 106 2.75 5.45 4.90
C VAL A 106 4.17 6.01 4.81
N ALA A 107 5.11 5.15 4.41
CA ALA A 107 6.48 5.55 4.09
C ALA A 107 6.51 6.47 2.86
N HIS A 108 7.60 7.24 2.73
CA HIS A 108 7.74 8.21 1.65
C HIS A 108 7.54 7.56 0.25
N PRO A 109 6.59 8.04 -0.58
CA PRO A 109 6.22 7.39 -1.85
C PRO A 109 7.36 7.26 -2.86
N ALA A 110 8.34 8.16 -2.84
CA ALA A 110 9.51 8.13 -3.75
C ALA A 110 10.20 6.75 -3.85
N HIS A 111 10.24 5.98 -2.76
CA HIS A 111 10.84 4.64 -2.79
C HIS A 111 9.98 3.61 -3.55
N LEU A 112 8.65 3.74 -3.52
CA LEU A 112 7.75 2.92 -4.34
C LEU A 112 7.88 3.33 -5.81
N ASN A 113 7.92 4.64 -6.06
CA ASN A 113 8.03 5.22 -7.39
C ASN A 113 9.30 4.75 -8.11
N ALA A 114 10.43 4.61 -7.39
CA ALA A 114 11.68 4.06 -7.90
C ALA A 114 11.60 2.59 -8.33
N ARG A 115 10.56 1.88 -7.89
CA ARG A 115 10.21 0.51 -8.30
C ARG A 115 8.96 0.47 -9.17
N ASP A 116 8.75 1.53 -9.95
CA ASP A 116 7.71 1.60 -10.97
C ASP A 116 6.30 1.32 -10.37
N THR A 117 6.08 1.79 -9.15
CA THR A 117 4.85 1.58 -8.37
C THR A 117 4.33 2.91 -7.82
N THR A 118 3.09 3.24 -8.14
CA THR A 118 2.36 4.36 -7.53
C THR A 118 1.47 3.85 -6.40
N LEU A 119 1.38 4.61 -5.29
CA LEU A 119 0.40 4.39 -4.22
C LEU A 119 -0.66 5.49 -4.30
N ALA A 120 -1.93 5.11 -4.33
CA ALA A 120 -3.06 6.03 -4.31
C ALA A 120 -4.10 5.63 -3.25
N PHE A 121 -4.65 6.62 -2.58
CA PHE A 121 -5.81 6.47 -1.70
C PHE A 121 -7.07 6.93 -2.44
N VAL A 122 -8.20 6.30 -2.16
CA VAL A 122 -9.49 6.69 -2.72
C VAL A 122 -10.58 6.81 -1.65
N SER A 123 -11.34 7.91 -1.70
CA SER A 123 -12.39 8.27 -0.74
C SER A 123 -13.67 8.70 -1.43
N ARG A 124 -14.84 8.60 -0.78
CA ARG A 124 -16.10 9.17 -1.31
C ARG A 124 -16.24 10.66 -1.01
N ALA A 125 -15.46 11.18 -0.07
CA ALA A 125 -15.41 12.61 0.25
C ALA A 125 -15.04 13.47 -0.97
N PRO A 126 -15.61 14.68 -1.11
CA PRO A 126 -15.21 15.65 -2.12
C PRO A 126 -13.73 16.04 -2.00
N GLN A 127 -13.14 16.39 -3.13
CA GLN A 127 -11.70 16.55 -3.21
C GLN A 127 -11.15 17.73 -2.38
N ALA A 128 -11.97 18.78 -2.19
CA ALA A 128 -11.64 19.89 -1.29
C ALA A 128 -11.47 19.46 0.17
N GLU A 129 -12.26 18.47 0.62
CA GLU A 129 -12.21 17.99 2.00
C GLU A 129 -11.06 17.03 2.22
N ILE A 130 -10.78 16.16 1.24
CA ILE A 130 -9.58 15.31 1.24
C ILE A 130 -8.34 16.20 1.34
N HIS A 131 -8.27 17.29 0.58
CA HIS A 131 -7.17 18.25 0.67
C HIS A 131 -7.04 18.83 2.09
N GLY A 132 -8.13 19.34 2.67
CA GLY A 132 -8.11 19.90 4.02
C GLY A 132 -7.72 18.88 5.10
N LEU A 133 -8.17 17.63 4.97
CA LEU A 133 -7.77 16.55 5.88
C LEU A 133 -6.27 16.25 5.76
N LYS A 134 -5.76 16.09 4.54
CA LYS A 134 -4.34 15.84 4.28
C LYS A 134 -3.45 16.97 4.81
N GLU A 135 -3.81 18.22 4.55
CA GLU A 135 -3.05 19.39 5.01
C GLU A 135 -2.97 19.43 6.53
N ARG A 136 -4.10 19.22 7.22
CA ARG A 136 -4.13 19.17 8.69
C ARG A 136 -3.26 18.05 9.26
N MET A 137 -3.26 16.89 8.62
CA MET A 137 -2.54 15.70 9.09
C MET A 137 -1.08 15.64 8.61
N GLY A 138 -0.67 16.51 7.68
CA GLY A 138 0.67 16.51 7.11
C GLY A 138 0.95 15.31 6.18
N TRP A 139 -0.09 14.72 5.58
CA TRP A 139 0.06 13.56 4.71
C TRP A 139 0.29 13.96 3.25
N ASP A 140 1.28 13.33 2.62
CA ASP A 140 1.63 13.53 1.21
C ASP A 140 1.38 12.27 0.36
N ILE A 141 0.15 11.76 0.43
CA ILE A 141 -0.29 10.55 -0.30
C ILE A 141 -1.16 10.99 -1.49
N PRO A 142 -0.94 10.52 -2.73
CA PRO A 142 -1.88 10.73 -3.83
C PRO A 142 -3.27 10.25 -3.43
N TRP A 143 -4.28 11.13 -3.45
CA TRP A 143 -5.60 10.81 -2.93
C TRP A 143 -6.69 11.39 -3.83
N TYR A 144 -7.61 10.53 -4.25
CA TYR A 144 -8.65 10.82 -5.24
C TYR A 144 -10.05 10.61 -4.66
N THR A 145 -11.00 11.44 -5.10
CA THR A 145 -12.42 11.18 -4.86
C THR A 145 -12.89 10.11 -5.82
N LEU A 146 -13.52 9.07 -5.28
CA LEU A 146 -14.18 7.99 -5.99
C LEU A 146 -15.62 8.41 -6.34
N THR A 147 -15.98 8.36 -7.62
CA THR A 147 -17.29 8.84 -8.11
C THR A 147 -18.21 7.75 -8.64
N ASP A 148 -17.74 6.51 -8.79
CA ASP A 148 -18.47 5.40 -9.40
C ASP A 148 -18.42 4.12 -8.54
N ASP A 149 -18.66 2.94 -9.12
CA ASP A 149 -18.75 1.66 -8.40
C ASP A 149 -17.39 0.93 -8.26
N PHE A 150 -16.25 1.59 -8.44
CA PHE A 150 -14.93 0.96 -8.26
C PHE A 150 -14.81 0.21 -6.93
N ASP A 151 -15.30 0.80 -5.84
CA ASP A 151 -15.20 0.17 -4.53
C ASP A 151 -15.97 -1.16 -4.47
N ALA A 152 -17.22 -1.18 -4.97
CA ALA A 152 -18.00 -2.41 -5.05
C ALA A 152 -17.36 -3.46 -5.98
N ASP A 153 -16.93 -3.05 -7.17
CA ASP A 153 -16.34 -3.95 -8.17
C ASP A 153 -14.98 -4.54 -7.72
N PHE A 154 -14.28 -3.86 -6.80
CA PHE A 154 -13.01 -4.32 -6.21
C PHE A 154 -13.09 -4.75 -4.74
N GLY A 155 -14.30 -4.95 -4.21
CA GLY A 155 -14.55 -5.55 -2.89
C GLY A 155 -14.14 -4.69 -1.70
N VAL A 156 -14.29 -3.37 -1.82
CA VAL A 156 -13.93 -2.36 -0.81
C VAL A 156 -15.05 -1.33 -0.59
N ASP A 157 -16.30 -1.66 -0.91
CA ASP A 157 -17.48 -0.80 -0.67
C ASP A 157 -17.89 -0.79 0.81
N GLU A 158 -17.83 -1.95 1.48
CA GLU A 158 -18.20 -2.08 2.89
C GLU A 158 -17.03 -1.90 3.85
N TRP A 159 -15.82 -2.31 3.44
CA TRP A 159 -14.63 -2.36 4.29
C TRP A 159 -13.39 -1.84 3.58
N HIS A 160 -12.42 -1.36 4.37
CA HIS A 160 -11.13 -0.96 3.81
C HIS A 160 -10.37 -2.17 3.26
N GLY A 161 -9.55 -1.92 2.25
CA GLY A 161 -8.67 -2.92 1.67
C GLY A 161 -7.71 -2.31 0.67
N THR A 162 -6.67 -3.08 0.35
CA THR A 162 -5.61 -2.72 -0.57
C THR A 162 -5.66 -3.59 -1.81
N ASN A 163 -5.86 -2.96 -2.96
CA ASN A 163 -5.77 -3.59 -4.28
C ASN A 163 -4.43 -3.26 -4.94
N ALA A 164 -3.83 -4.23 -5.62
CA ALA A 164 -2.68 -4.00 -6.49
C ALA A 164 -3.03 -4.30 -7.95
N PHE A 165 -2.52 -3.45 -8.82
CA PHE A 165 -2.75 -3.46 -10.25
C PHE A 165 -1.43 -3.35 -11.01
N ILE A 166 -1.42 -3.88 -12.23
CA ILE A 166 -0.36 -3.70 -13.22
C ILE A 166 -0.96 -3.24 -14.54
N ARG A 167 -0.20 -2.47 -15.34
CA ARG A 167 -0.57 -2.11 -16.70
C ARG A 167 0.41 -2.65 -17.75
N GLU A 168 -0.16 -3.07 -18.88
CA GLU A 168 0.55 -3.40 -20.13
C GLU A 168 0.04 -2.46 -21.24
N GLY A 169 0.83 -1.43 -21.55
CA GLY A 169 0.27 -0.27 -22.27
C GLY A 169 -0.94 0.25 -21.49
N ASP A 170 -2.02 0.60 -22.18
CA ASP A 170 -3.21 1.17 -21.53
C ASP A 170 -4.17 0.12 -20.94
N ARG A 171 -3.80 -1.17 -20.99
CA ARG A 171 -4.60 -2.25 -20.40
C ARG A 171 -4.22 -2.46 -18.95
N ILE A 172 -5.21 -2.46 -18.07
CA ILE A 172 -5.04 -2.59 -16.63
C ILE A 172 -5.48 -3.98 -16.18
N PHE A 173 -4.74 -4.56 -15.23
CA PHE A 173 -5.09 -5.81 -14.59
C PHE A 173 -4.99 -5.70 -13.07
N ARG A 174 -5.98 -6.22 -12.36
CA ARG A 174 -5.88 -6.48 -10.91
C ARG A 174 -5.04 -7.73 -10.70
N THR A 175 -4.05 -7.65 -9.84
CA THR A 175 -3.10 -8.74 -9.59
C THR A 175 -3.16 -9.27 -8.17
N TYR A 176 -3.61 -8.44 -7.22
CA TYR A 176 -3.73 -8.85 -5.83
C TYR A 176 -4.75 -8.00 -5.06
N PHE A 177 -5.27 -8.57 -3.98
CA PHE A 177 -6.17 -7.92 -3.04
C PHE A 177 -5.92 -8.46 -1.63
N ILE A 178 -5.95 -7.57 -0.65
CA ILE A 178 -5.95 -7.90 0.76
C ILE A 178 -6.84 -6.92 1.52
N ASP A 179 -7.63 -7.45 2.44
CA ASP A 179 -8.48 -6.68 3.33
C ASP A 179 -8.33 -7.22 4.75
N SER A 180 -9.07 -6.61 5.69
CA SER A 180 -9.21 -7.17 7.03
C SER A 180 -7.85 -7.49 7.69
N ARG A 181 -7.66 -8.73 8.17
CA ARG A 181 -6.41 -9.19 8.79
C ARG A 181 -5.33 -9.41 7.75
N GLY A 182 -4.26 -8.64 7.85
CA GLY A 182 -3.10 -8.62 6.97
C GLY A 182 -2.96 -7.31 6.22
N ASP A 183 -4.06 -6.57 6.01
CA ASP A 183 -4.04 -5.21 5.47
C ASP A 183 -3.41 -4.23 6.47
N GLU A 184 -3.57 -4.46 7.79
CA GLU A 184 -2.96 -3.62 8.83
C GLU A 184 -1.42 -3.68 8.87
N ALA A 185 -0.81 -4.60 8.12
CA ALA A 185 0.65 -4.71 7.99
C ALA A 185 1.23 -3.84 6.85
N MET A 186 0.36 -3.14 6.09
CA MET A 186 0.75 -2.17 5.07
C MET A 186 1.31 -0.88 5.70
N GLY A 187 1.92 -0.01 4.88
CA GLY A 187 2.52 1.26 5.32
C GLY A 187 4.01 1.33 5.04
N SER A 188 4.74 0.22 5.17
CA SER A 188 6.15 0.18 4.79
C SER A 188 6.35 -0.03 3.28
N THR A 189 7.41 0.56 2.71
CA THR A 189 7.81 0.34 1.31
C THR A 189 7.88 -1.16 0.98
N TRP A 190 8.41 -1.98 1.87
CA TRP A 190 8.55 -3.43 1.67
C TRP A 190 7.22 -4.17 1.64
N SER A 191 6.33 -3.84 2.57
CA SER A 191 4.99 -4.43 2.63
C SER A 191 4.22 -4.15 1.33
N TYR A 192 4.33 -2.93 0.81
CA TYR A 192 3.69 -2.53 -0.44
C TYR A 192 4.31 -3.25 -1.65
N LEU A 193 5.64 -3.29 -1.78
CA LEU A 193 6.27 -3.98 -2.90
C LEU A 193 6.01 -5.49 -2.87
N ASP A 194 5.89 -6.12 -1.69
CA ASP A 194 5.62 -7.56 -1.58
C ASP A 194 4.23 -8.00 -2.06
N ILE A 195 3.32 -7.06 -2.35
CA ILE A 195 1.98 -7.35 -2.88
C ILE A 195 1.83 -7.01 -4.36
N THR A 196 2.79 -6.28 -4.95
CA THR A 196 2.73 -5.89 -6.36
C THR A 196 3.19 -7.01 -7.27
N ALA A 197 2.80 -6.93 -8.53
CA ALA A 197 3.10 -7.96 -9.52
C ALA A 197 4.61 -8.11 -9.75
N LEU A 198 5.40 -7.03 -9.77
CA LEU A 198 6.84 -7.05 -10.02
C LEU A 198 7.67 -7.18 -8.73
N GLY A 199 7.06 -7.14 -7.55
CA GLY A 199 7.75 -7.30 -6.28
C GLY A 199 8.71 -6.16 -5.96
N ARG A 200 9.74 -6.48 -5.16
CA ARG A 200 10.82 -5.53 -4.83
C ARG A 200 11.83 -5.35 -5.95
N GLN A 201 11.80 -6.21 -6.96
CA GLN A 201 12.70 -6.24 -8.11
C GLN A 201 14.16 -6.44 -7.66
N GLU A 202 14.39 -7.35 -6.71
CA GLU A 202 15.73 -7.71 -6.23
C GLU A 202 16.12 -9.12 -6.69
N GLU A 203 17.39 -9.35 -7.03
CA GLU A 203 17.90 -10.62 -7.60
C GLU A 203 17.69 -11.87 -6.72
N TRP A 204 17.49 -11.70 -5.41
CA TRP A 204 17.19 -12.84 -4.52
C TRP A 204 15.72 -13.26 -4.58
N GLU A 205 14.83 -12.40 -5.08
CA GLU A 205 13.42 -12.71 -5.17
C GLU A 205 13.20 -13.80 -6.22
N ASP A 206 12.40 -14.80 -5.86
CA ASP A 206 11.86 -15.74 -6.83
C ASP A 206 10.77 -15.02 -7.65
N SER A 207 11.10 -14.70 -8.90
CA SER A 207 10.27 -13.93 -9.83
C SER A 207 10.12 -14.66 -11.17
N PRO A 208 9.01 -14.47 -11.90
CA PRO A 208 8.86 -14.97 -13.27
C PRO A 208 9.98 -14.51 -14.22
N GLU A 209 10.25 -15.30 -15.25
CA GLU A 209 11.25 -14.97 -16.26
C GLU A 209 10.95 -13.62 -16.95
N GLY A 210 11.98 -12.78 -17.09
CA GLY A 210 11.87 -11.47 -17.73
C GLY A 210 11.40 -10.33 -16.81
N TYR A 211 11.06 -10.59 -15.55
CA TYR A 211 10.77 -9.52 -14.60
C TYR A 211 12.03 -8.70 -14.28
N PRO A 212 11.92 -7.36 -14.15
CA PRO A 212 13.07 -6.53 -13.85
C PRO A 212 13.63 -6.87 -12.47
N GLN A 213 14.93 -7.08 -12.39
CA GLN A 213 15.64 -7.32 -11.13
C GLN A 213 16.96 -6.55 -11.13
N THR A 214 17.33 -6.06 -9.94
CA THR A 214 18.59 -5.39 -9.66
C THR A 214 19.25 -6.03 -8.44
N PRO A 215 20.56 -5.82 -8.21
CA PRO A 215 21.20 -6.30 -6.99
C PRO A 215 20.49 -5.77 -5.73
N PRO A 216 20.43 -6.57 -4.64
CA PRO A 216 19.80 -6.14 -3.41
C PRO A 216 20.56 -4.99 -2.76
N TYR A 217 19.84 -4.15 -2.01
CA TYR A 217 20.40 -3.04 -1.23
C TYR A 217 21.02 -1.88 -2.04
N GLN A 218 20.78 -1.81 -3.36
CA GLN A 218 21.43 -0.81 -4.23
C GLN A 218 20.48 0.21 -4.86
N TRP A 219 19.22 -0.14 -5.03
CA TRP A 219 18.27 0.68 -5.79
C TRP A 219 17.74 1.87 -5.00
N TRP A 220 17.75 1.80 -3.66
CA TRP A 220 17.24 2.87 -2.81
C TRP A 220 18.24 4.02 -2.71
N ASN A 221 17.72 5.22 -2.59
CA ASN A 221 18.46 6.48 -2.48
C ASN A 221 17.72 7.44 -1.54
N TYR A 222 18.28 8.62 -1.28
CA TYR A 222 17.55 9.73 -0.68
C TYR A 222 16.31 10.04 -1.52
N HIS A 223 15.20 10.39 -0.87
CA HIS A 223 13.89 10.54 -1.54
C HIS A 223 13.88 11.66 -2.60
N ASP A 224 14.78 12.63 -2.48
CA ASP A 224 15.00 13.77 -3.37
C ASP A 224 16.13 13.53 -4.39
N ALA A 225 16.76 12.34 -4.38
CA ALA A 225 17.90 12.00 -5.22
C ALA A 225 17.63 10.84 -6.20
N TYR A 226 16.38 10.37 -6.29
CA TYR A 226 15.98 9.61 -7.47
C TYR A 226 16.06 10.56 -8.67
N GLY A 227 16.62 10.09 -9.79
CA GLY A 227 16.61 10.89 -11.03
C GLY A 227 15.18 11.31 -11.38
N GLU A 228 15.01 12.38 -12.17
CA GLU A 228 13.70 12.73 -12.71
C GLU A 228 13.13 11.49 -13.42
N THR A 229 12.15 10.83 -12.79
CA THR A 229 11.41 9.74 -13.43
C THR A 229 10.69 10.38 -14.63
N VAL A 230 11.15 10.03 -15.83
CA VAL A 230 10.52 10.37 -17.11
C VAL A 230 9.16 9.71 -17.21
#